data_AF-A0A1I7U2J8-F1
#
_entry.id   AF-A0A1I7U2J8-F1
#
_cell.length_a   1.000
_cell.length_b   1.000
_cell.length_c   1.000
_cell.angle_alpha   90.00
_cell.angle_beta   90.00
_cell.angle_gamma   90.00
#
_symmetry.space_group_name_H-M   'P 1'
#
loop_
_entity.id
_entity.type
_entity.pdbx_description
1 polymer ?
#
loop_
_entity_poly.entity_id
_entity_poly.type
_entity_poly.pdbx_seq_one_letter_code
_entity_poly.pdbx_strand_id
1 'polypeptide(L)'
;MNRFIKHWLKGGSHRLEVLRVVVFDFFIDRLFDGLNARNSDEKMVVLSHYQLAFNGFFEVVRSDGITAGFTFFNGYFWFVVWPKDAENVLYLDSF
;
A
#
# COMPACT_ATOMS: atom_id res chain seq x y z
N MET A 1 -8.42 8.29 1.11
CA MET A 1 -7.53 7.19 1.56
C MET A 1 -8.26 6.19 2.48
N ASN A 2 -8.63 6.50 3.73
CA ASN A 2 -9.32 5.53 4.63
C ASN A 2 -10.54 4.82 4.00
N ARG A 3 -11.47 5.59 3.40
CA ARG A 3 -12.65 5.03 2.71
C ARG A 3 -12.27 4.04 1.60
N PHE A 4 -11.21 4.33 0.85
CA PHE A 4 -10.70 3.46 -0.20
C PHE A 4 -10.13 2.16 0.38
N ILE A 5 -9.28 2.25 1.42
CA ILE A 5 -8.71 1.08 2.09
C ILE A 5 -9.84 0.19 2.64
N LYS A 6 -10.83 0.77 3.32
CA LYS A 6 -12.01 0.05 3.83
C LYS A 6 -12.84 -0.58 2.70
N HIS A 7 -12.96 0.08 1.55
CA HIS A 7 -13.62 -0.49 0.37
C HIS A 7 -12.85 -1.70 -0.19
N TRP A 8 -11.52 -1.58 -0.31
CA TRP A 8 -10.65 -2.66 -0.77
C TRP A 8 -10.69 -3.87 0.18
N LEU A 9 -10.65 -3.63 1.50
CA LEU A 9 -10.80 -4.66 2.53
C LEU A 9 -12.13 -5.43 2.45
N LYS A 10 -13.17 -4.84 1.86
CA LYS A 10 -14.47 -5.49 1.61
C LYS A 10 -14.56 -6.19 0.25
N GLY A 11 -13.43 -6.38 -0.44
CA GLY A 11 -13.38 -7.01 -1.77
C GLY A 11 -13.58 -6.05 -2.94
N GLY A 12 -13.72 -4.75 -2.67
CA GLY A 12 -13.69 -3.72 -3.70
C GLY A 12 -12.35 -3.69 -4.43
N SER A 13 -12.35 -3.33 -5.71
CA SER A 13 -11.12 -3.26 -6.53
C SER A 13 -10.24 -4.52 -6.42
N HIS A 14 -10.85 -5.72 -6.49
CA HIS A 14 -10.17 -6.99 -6.23
C HIS A 14 -8.94 -7.27 -7.13
N ARG A 15 -8.85 -6.64 -8.31
CA ARG A 15 -7.72 -6.74 -9.25
C ARG A 15 -6.68 -5.61 -9.11
N LEU A 16 -6.82 -4.76 -8.10
CA LEU A 16 -5.87 -3.68 -7.90
C LEU A 16 -4.50 -4.25 -7.53
N GLU A 17 -3.46 -3.76 -8.19
CA GLU A 17 -2.06 -4.06 -7.87
C GLU A 17 -1.41 -2.88 -7.16
N VAL A 18 -1.53 -1.68 -7.74
CA VAL A 18 -0.95 -0.46 -7.21
C VAL A 18 -1.92 0.71 -7.38
N LEU A 19 -2.03 1.55 -6.35
CA LEU A 19 -2.63 2.88 -6.42
C LEU A 19 -1.59 3.89 -5.95
N ARG A 20 -1.33 4.91 -6.79
CA ARG A 20 -0.47 6.06 -6.48
C ARG A 20 -1.27 7.34 -6.65
N VAL A 21 -1.38 8.16 -5.60
CA VAL A 21 -2.15 9.41 -5.64
C VAL A 21 -1.33 10.54 -5.02
N VAL A 22 -1.29 11.71 -5.66
CA VAL A 22 -0.65 12.91 -5.10
C VAL A 22 -1.39 13.35 -3.83
N VAL A 23 -0.65 13.71 -2.79
CA VAL A 23 -1.22 14.22 -1.53
C VAL A 23 -0.45 15.45 -1.08
N PHE A 24 -1.19 16.48 -0.69
CA PHE A 24 -0.64 17.73 -0.16
C PHE A 24 -0.84 17.83 1.35
N ASP A 25 -1.99 17.39 1.85
CA ASP A 25 -2.31 17.34 3.28
C ASP A 25 -3.03 16.03 3.63
N PHE A 26 -2.65 15.41 4.75
CA PHE A 26 -3.37 14.25 5.28
C PHE A 26 -3.37 14.22 6.82
N PHE A 27 -4.49 13.78 7.37
CA PHE A 27 -4.68 13.61 8.80
C PHE A 27 -4.49 12.14 9.16
N ILE A 28 -3.40 11.81 9.84
CA ILE A 28 -3.03 10.44 10.23
C ILE A 28 -4.15 9.79 11.04
N ASP A 29 -4.72 10.47 12.04
CA ASP A 29 -5.77 9.88 12.89
C ASP A 29 -7.00 9.44 12.07
N ARG A 30 -7.42 10.25 11.10
CA ARG A 30 -8.54 9.91 10.20
C ARG A 30 -8.19 8.83 9.19
N LEU A 31 -6.91 8.68 8.86
CA LEU A 31 -6.44 7.61 7.97
C LEU A 31 -6.59 6.25 8.64
N PHE A 32 -6.23 6.14 9.93
CA PHE A 32 -6.20 4.88 10.67
C PHE A 32 -7.52 4.53 11.36
N ASP A 33 -8.46 5.47 11.49
CA ASP A 33 -9.76 5.20 12.10
C ASP A 33 -10.43 3.93 11.57
N GLY A 34 -10.65 2.96 12.46
CA GLY A 34 -11.26 1.66 12.16
C GLY A 34 -10.45 0.76 11.22
N LEU A 35 -9.14 0.97 11.08
CA LEU A 35 -8.23 0.06 10.38
C LEU A 35 -7.38 -0.74 11.37
N ASN A 36 -7.32 -2.06 11.16
CA ASN A 36 -6.33 -2.90 11.83
C ASN A 36 -5.06 -2.93 10.99
N ALA A 37 -4.32 -1.82 11.02
CA ALA A 37 -3.06 -1.68 10.29
C ALA A 37 -1.86 -1.96 11.20
N ARG A 38 -0.81 -2.57 10.65
CA ARG A 38 0.45 -2.84 11.35
C ARG A 38 1.60 -2.19 10.61
N ASN A 39 2.53 -1.57 11.34
CA ASN A 39 3.74 -1.05 10.72
C ASN A 39 4.69 -2.21 10.40
N SER A 40 5.38 -2.14 9.26
CA SER A 40 6.29 -3.17 8.76
C SER A 40 7.38 -2.54 7.88
N ASP A 41 8.63 -2.86 8.19
CA ASP A 41 9.80 -2.47 7.38
C ASP A 41 10.34 -3.64 6.54
N GLU A 42 9.72 -4.82 6.63
CA GLU A 42 10.17 -6.03 5.94
C GLU A 42 9.93 -5.94 4.43
N LYS A 43 8.83 -5.31 4.04
CA LYS A 43 8.40 -5.20 2.64
C LYS A 43 8.99 -3.98 1.96
N MET A 44 9.50 -4.19 0.75
CA MET A 44 10.16 -3.17 -0.06
C MET A 44 9.54 -3.13 -1.46
N VAL A 45 9.36 -1.92 -1.97
CA VAL A 45 9.04 -1.66 -3.37
C VAL A 45 10.27 -1.09 -4.07
N VAL A 46 10.60 -1.63 -5.24
CA VAL A 46 11.66 -1.15 -6.11
C VAL A 46 11.05 -0.60 -7.39
N LEU A 47 11.33 0.67 -7.66
CA LEU A 47 10.96 1.37 -8.89
C LEU A 47 12.11 1.23 -9.89
N SER A 48 12.07 0.17 -10.71
CA SER A 48 13.18 -0.23 -11.58
C SER A 48 13.67 0.91 -12.47
N HIS A 49 12.74 1.66 -13.08
CA HIS A 49 13.06 2.76 -13.97
C HIS A 49 13.76 3.93 -13.28
N TYR A 50 13.45 4.17 -12.01
CA TYR A 50 13.98 5.31 -11.24
C TYR A 50 15.15 4.93 -10.34
N GLN A 51 15.55 3.65 -10.33
CA GLN A 51 16.57 3.10 -9.42
C GLN A 51 16.31 3.49 -7.95
N LEU A 52 15.03 3.50 -7.57
CA LEU A 52 14.57 3.99 -6.27
C LEU A 52 13.86 2.86 -5.53
N ALA A 53 14.22 2.63 -4.28
CA ALA A 53 13.58 1.65 -3.41
C ALA A 53 13.03 2.32 -2.15
N PHE A 54 11.90 1.83 -1.66
CA PHE A 54 11.31 2.32 -0.41
C PHE A 54 10.57 1.21 0.34
N ASN A 55 10.61 1.31 1.67
CA ASN A 55 9.94 0.43 2.63
C ASN A 55 9.17 1.28 3.67
N GLY A 56 8.84 0.71 4.83
CA GLY A 56 8.10 1.41 5.87
C GLY A 56 6.62 1.53 5.50
N PHE A 57 5.97 0.37 5.40
CA PHE A 57 4.56 0.26 5.04
C PHE A 57 3.70 0.03 6.27
N PHE A 58 2.51 0.63 6.25
CA PHE A 58 1.40 0.16 7.06
C PHE A 58 0.64 -0.92 6.30
N GLU A 59 0.63 -2.13 6.84
CA GLU A 59 0.02 -3.30 6.23
C GLU A 59 -1.40 -3.53 6.76
N VAL A 60 -2.31 -3.87 5.86
CA VAL A 60 -3.65 -4.36 6.15
C VAL A 60 -3.89 -5.67 5.41
N VAL A 61 -4.63 -6.58 6.05
CA VAL A 61 -4.93 -7.91 5.50
C VAL A 61 -6.42 -7.99 5.19
N ARG A 62 -6.74 -8.29 3.94
CA ARG A 62 -8.11 -8.53 3.50
C ARG A 62 -8.59 -9.91 3.97
N SER A 63 -9.90 -10.11 4.05
CA SER A 63 -10.51 -11.35 4.54
C SER A 63 -10.10 -12.62 3.76
N ASP A 64 -9.61 -12.48 2.52
CA ASP A 64 -9.10 -13.57 1.69
C ASP A 64 -7.59 -13.86 1.89
N GLY A 65 -6.98 -13.20 2.87
CA GLY A 65 -5.57 -13.32 3.25
C GLY A 65 -4.61 -12.48 2.41
N ILE A 66 -5.11 -11.72 1.43
CA ILE A 66 -4.25 -10.85 0.62
C ILE A 66 -3.84 -9.64 1.44
N THR A 67 -2.53 -9.35 1.42
CA THR A 67 -1.97 -8.22 2.15
C THR A 67 -1.80 -7.04 1.21
N ALA A 68 -2.11 -5.83 1.69
CA ALA A 68 -1.72 -4.60 1.04
C ALA A 68 -0.94 -3.72 2.02
N GLY A 69 0.10 -3.07 1.53
CA GLY A 69 0.86 -2.04 2.24
C GLY A 69 0.47 -0.66 1.74
N PHE A 70 0.46 0.34 2.62
CA PHE A 70 0.41 1.74 2.22
C PHE A 70 1.44 2.60 2.93
N THR A 71 1.95 3.60 2.23
CA THR A 71 2.95 4.53 2.76
C THR A 71 2.85 5.88 2.06
N PHE A 72 3.55 6.87 2.62
CA PHE A 72 3.69 8.20 2.03
C PHE A 72 5.14 8.38 1.61
N PHE A 73 5.35 8.46 0.30
CA PHE A 73 6.68 8.53 -0.25
C PHE A 73 6.71 9.44 -1.47
N ASN A 74 7.67 10.37 -1.46
CA ASN A 74 7.90 11.34 -2.53
C ASN A 74 6.67 12.19 -2.90
N GLY A 75 5.86 12.60 -1.91
CA GLY A 75 4.64 13.39 -2.13
C GLY A 75 3.41 12.59 -2.60
N TYR A 76 3.51 11.26 -2.65
CA TYR A 76 2.42 10.38 -3.02
C TYR A 76 2.00 9.48 -1.86
N PHE A 77 0.69 9.22 -1.80
CA PHE A 77 0.14 8.07 -1.11
C PHE A 77 0.26 6.86 -2.03
N TRP A 78 0.98 5.85 -1.55
CA TRP A 78 1.12 4.56 -2.21
C TRP A 78 0.25 3.55 -1.49
N PHE A 79 -0.49 2.75 -2.26
CA PHE A 79 -1.17 1.56 -1.79
C PHE A 79 -0.83 0.42 -2.74
N VAL A 80 -0.16 -0.61 -2.23
CA VAL A 80 0.45 -1.68 -3.00
C VAL A 80 -0.06 -3.01 -2.48
N VAL A 81 -0.59 -3.83 -3.39
CA VAL A 81 -1.11 -5.16 -3.07
C VAL A 81 0.00 -6.18 -3.27
N TRP A 82 0.30 -6.95 -2.23
CA TRP A 82 1.26 -8.06 -2.30
C TRP A 82 0.59 -9.31 -2.86
N PRO A 83 1.10 -9.88 -3.96
CA PRO A 83 0.69 -11.21 -4.40
C PRO A 83 0.93 -12.24 -3.30
N LYS A 84 0.08 -13.27 -3.20
CA LYS A 84 0.15 -14.28 -2.12
C LYS A 84 1.50 -15.01 -2.04
N ASP A 85 2.14 -15.17 -3.19
CA ASP A 85 3.39 -15.93 -3.34
C ASP A 85 4.60 -15.01 -3.62
N ALA A 86 4.42 -13.69 -3.49
CA ALA A 86 5.52 -12.75 -3.66
C ALA A 86 6.42 -12.74 -2.42
N GLU A 87 7.72 -12.63 -2.66
CA GLU A 87 8.69 -12.29 -1.62
C GLU A 87 8.40 -10.90 -1.06
N ASN A 88 9.18 -10.51 -0.05
CA ASN A 88 9.08 -9.18 0.55
C ASN A 88 9.54 -8.05 -0.38
N VAL A 89 10.04 -8.33 -1.58
CA VAL A 89 10.46 -7.32 -2.56
C VAL A 89 9.54 -7.34 -3.78
N LEU A 90 8.93 -6.19 -4.08
CA LEU A 90 8.09 -6.00 -5.26
C LEU A 90 8.78 -5.05 -6.25
N TYR A 91 9.03 -5.53 -7.46
CA TYR A 91 9.57 -4.72 -8.56
C TYR A 91 8.42 -4.14 -9.38
N LEU A 92 8.48 -2.83 -9.64
CA LEU A 92 7.48 -2.11 -10.40
C LEU A 92 8.17 -1.34 -11.53
N ASP A 93 7.82 -1.72 -12.77
CA ASP A 93 8.55 -1.26 -13.96
C ASP A 93 7.94 0.00 -14.60
N SER A 94 6.66 0.31 -14.35
CA SER A 94 5.97 1.49 -14.92
C SER A 94 4.72 1.93 -14.12
N PHE A 95 4.48 3.25 -13.98
CA PHE A 95 3.17 3.84 -13.57
C PHE A 95 2.92 5.25 -14.11
#